data_AF-A0A9D4NH16-F1
#
_entry.id   AF-A0A9D4NH16-F1
#
_cell.length_a   1.000
_cell.length_b   1.000
_cell.length_c   1.000
_cell.angle_alpha   90.00
_cell.angle_beta   90.00
_cell.angle_gamma   90.00
#
_symmetry.space_group_name_H-M   'P 1'
#
loop_
_entity.id
_entity.type
_entity.pdbx_description
1 polymer ?
#
loop_
_entity_poly.entity_id
_entity_poly.type
_entity_poly.pdbx_seq_one_letter_code
_entity_poly.pdbx_strand_id
1 'polypeptide(L)' 'MWIQVELVKNGKVIGRVKVGDYGYWAIGTNIINTHLDAGDDVWVQHSTNQGSNMIMSRNGGYTMFTGHLVTAD' A
#
# COMPACT_ATOMS: atom_id res chain seq x y z
N MET A 1 8.52 -9.01 -12.44
CA MET A 1 7.07 -8.98 -12.12
C MET A 1 6.77 -7.61 -11.54
N TRP A 2 5.68 -6.97 -11.94
CA TRP A 2 5.29 -5.66 -11.41
C TRP A 2 4.17 -5.83 -10.39
N ILE A 3 4.36 -5.27 -9.20
CA ILE A 3 3.35 -5.17 -8.15
C ILE A 3 3.00 -3.69 -8.00
N GLN A 4 1.71 -3.41 -7.92
CA GLN A 4 1.21 -2.09 -7.61
C GLN A 4 0.11 -2.19 -6.58
N VAL A 5 0.25 -1.42 -5.50
CA VAL A 5 -0.75 -1.28 -4.45
C VAL A 5 -1.15 0.17 -4.27
N GLU A 6 -2.38 0.38 -3.83
CA GLU A 6 -2.98 1.68 -3.60
C GLU A 6 -3.40 1.77 -2.13
N LEU A 7 -3.11 2.92 -1.51
CA LEU A 7 -3.66 3.29 -0.22
C LEU A 7 -4.93 4.09 -0.48
N VAL A 8 -6.03 3.64 0.12
CA VAL A 8 -7.38 4.14 -0.15
C VAL A 8 -7.98 4.67 1.14
N LYS A 9 -8.61 5.84 1.05
CA LYS A 9 -9.45 6.44 2.10
C LYS A 9 -10.87 6.62 1.55
N ASN A 10 -11.87 6.01 2.18
CA ASN A 10 -13.28 6.07 1.76
C ASN A 10 -13.49 5.85 0.25
N GLY A 11 -12.78 4.89 -0.33
CA GLY A 11 -12.85 4.56 -1.77
C GLY A 11 -12.02 5.46 -2.70
N LYS A 12 -11.39 6.52 -2.19
CA LYS A 12 -10.49 7.38 -2.96
C LYS A 12 -9.03 6.99 -2.74
N VAL A 13 -8.28 6.82 -3.83
CA VAL A 13 -6.82 6.57 -3.76
C VAL A 13 -6.10 7.83 -3.28
N ILE A 14 -5.33 7.70 -2.21
CA ILE A 14 -4.52 8.77 -1.59
C ILE A 14 -3.01 8.48 -1.64
N GLY A 15 -2.61 7.27 -2.01
CA GLY A 15 -1.21 6.91 -2.21
C GLY A 15 -1.07 5.71 -3.13
N ARG A 16 0.09 5.59 -3.79
CA ARG A 16 0.42 4.43 -4.63
C ARG A 16 1.86 3.99 -4.37
N VAL A 17 2.08 2.69 -4.43
CA VAL A 17 3.40 2.06 -4.53
C VAL A 17 3.41 1.22 -5.79
N LYS A 18 4.37 1.45 -6.68
CA LYS A 18 4.66 0.57 -7.81
C LYS A 18 6.08 0.08 -7.66
N VAL A 19 6.26 -1.24 -7.66
CA VAL A 19 7.57 -1.87 -7.53
C VAL A 19 7.66 -3.06 -8.48
N GLY A 20 8.83 -3.25 -9.06
CA GLY A 20 9.10 -4.39 -9.90
C GLY A 20 10.39 -4.20 -10.67
N ASP A 21 11.03 -5.32 -10.96
CA ASP A 21 12.10 -5.42 -11.95
C ASP A 21 11.94 -6.77 -12.67
N TYR A 22 12.42 -6.86 -13.90
CA TYR A 22 12.40 -8.09 -14.67
C TYR A 22 13.54 -9.02 -14.19
N GLY A 23 13.24 -9.85 -13.20
CA GLY A 23 14.14 -10.92 -12.74
C GLY A 23 14.63 -10.81 -11.29
N TYR A 24 14.36 -9.70 -10.61
CA TYR A 24 14.76 -9.49 -9.21
C TYR A 24 13.56 -9.26 -8.28
N TRP A 25 13.74 -9.62 -7.01
CA TRP A 25 12.84 -9.20 -5.93
C TRP A 25 13.11 -7.73 -5.61
N ALA A 26 12.07 -6.91 -5.60
CA ALA A 26 12.16 -5.48 -5.31
C ALA A 26 11.18 -5.12 -4.20
N ILE A 27 11.56 -4.15 -3.36
CA ILE A 27 10.76 -3.65 -2.24
C ILE A 27 10.34 -2.21 -2.55
N GLY A 28 9.04 -1.94 -2.41
CA GLY A 28 8.47 -0.61 -2.54
C GLY A 28 7.81 -0.21 -1.23
N THR A 29 8.03 1.03 -0.79
CA THR A 29 7.43 1.59 0.43
C THR A 29 6.85 2.95 0.12
N ASN A 30 5.75 3.31 0.79
CA ASN A 30 5.21 4.67 0.80
C ASN A 30 4.71 4.98 2.22
N ILE A 31 4.90 6.23 2.63
CA ILE A 31 4.53 6.75 3.94
C ILE A 31 3.84 8.09 3.68
N ILE A 32 2.62 8.25 4.20
CA ILE A 32 1.86 9.49 4.09
C ILE A 32 1.26 9.86 5.44
N ASN A 33 1.02 11.15 5.62
CA ASN A 33 0.14 11.66 6.66
C ASN A 33 -1.15 12.12 5.99
N THR A 34 -2.31 11.73 6.54
CA THR A 34 -3.62 12.16 6.05
C THR A 34 -4.50 12.56 7.22
N HIS A 35 -5.28 13.61 7.04
CA HIS A 35 -6.38 13.93 7.94
C HIS A 35 -7.43 12.82 7.90
N LEU A 36 -7.99 12.45 9.05
CA LEU A 36 -9.08 11.49 9.21
C LEU A 36 -10.16 12.10 10.09
N ASP A 37 -11.38 12.10 9.59
CA ASP A 37 -12.58 12.41 10.37
C ASP A 37 -13.10 11.11 11.02
N ALA A 38 -13.89 11.24 12.08
CA ALA A 38 -14.50 10.09 12.74
C ALA A 38 -15.36 9.28 11.77
N GLY A 39 -15.04 8.00 11.61
CA GLY A 39 -15.73 7.08 10.69
C GLY A 39 -15.07 6.94 9.32
N ASP A 40 -13.95 7.63 9.06
CA ASP A 40 -13.17 7.39 7.85
C ASP A 40 -12.49 6.02 7.87
N ASP A 41 -12.63 5.27 6.77
CA ASP A 41 -11.99 3.97 6.56
C ASP A 41 -10.74 4.12 5.68
N VAL A 42 -9.67 3.41 6.07
CA VAL A 42 -8.40 3.35 5.33
C VAL A 42 -7.97 1.90 5.12
N TRP A 43 -7.65 1.54 3.88
CA TRP A 43 -7.16 0.22 3.53
C TRP A 43 -6.17 0.23 2.37
N VAL A 44 -5.45 -0.88 2.21
CA VAL A 44 -4.58 -1.13 1.06
C VAL A 44 -5.28 -2.09 0.11
N GLN A 45 -5.20 -1.82 -1.18
CA GLN A 45 -5.70 -2.71 -2.24
C GLN A 45 -4.68 -2.88 -3.36
N HIS A 46 -4.81 -3.95 -4.13
CA HIS A 46 -4.11 -4.07 -5.41
C HIS A 46 -4.68 -3.07 -6.41
N SER A 47 -3.82 -2.45 -7.22
CA SER A 47 -4.28 -1.60 -8.32
C SER A 47 -4.95 -2.46 -9.39
N THR A 48 -6.13 -2.06 -9.84
CA THR A 48 -6.83 -2.74 -10.94
C THR A 48 -5.99 -2.63 -12.21
N ASN A 49 -5.81 -3.74 -12.93
CA ASN A 49 -5.02 -3.86 -14.18
C ASN A 49 -3.50 -4.05 -14.05
N GLN A 50 -2.98 -4.58 -12.93
CA GLN A 50 -1.57 -5.00 -12.85
C GLN A 50 -1.41 -6.52 -12.76
N GLY A 51 -0.35 -7.03 -13.39
CA GLY A 51 -0.19 -8.44 -13.77
C GLY A 51 -0.05 -9.46 -12.65
N SER A 52 -0.09 -9.07 -11.37
CA SER A 52 -0.23 -10.02 -10.27
C SER A 52 -0.93 -9.38 -9.06
N ASN A 53 -1.95 -10.05 -8.52
CA ASN A 53 -2.57 -9.73 -7.23
C ASN A 53 -1.89 -10.46 -6.07
N MET A 54 -0.58 -10.71 -6.19
CA MET A 54 0.15 -11.44 -5.15
C MET A 54 0.76 -10.48 -4.14
N ILE A 55 0.47 -10.71 -2.86
CA ILE A 55 1.26 -10.15 -1.76
C ILE A 55 2.41 -11.12 -1.49
N MET A 56 3.64 -10.66 -1.65
CA MET A 56 4.81 -11.51 -1.42
C MET A 56 5.18 -11.51 0.06
N SER A 57 4.98 -12.65 0.72
CA SER A 57 5.53 -12.95 2.04
C SER A 57 6.34 -14.26 1.97
N ARG A 58 7.58 -14.18 1.50
CA ARG A 58 8.49 -15.34 1.40
C ARG A 58 9.91 -14.95 1.78
N ASN A 59 10.69 -15.93 2.25
CA ASN A 59 12.12 -15.84 2.51
C ASN A 59 12.57 -14.58 3.28
N GLY A 60 11.99 -14.34 4.46
CA GLY A 60 12.38 -13.24 5.34
C GLY A 60 11.88 -11.85 4.92
N GLY A 61 11.18 -11.71 3.78
CA GLY A 61 10.46 -10.51 3.39
C GLY A 61 9.01 -10.54 3.87
N TYR A 62 8.59 -9.51 4.60
CA TYR A 62 7.21 -9.32 5.04
C TYR A 62 6.59 -8.11 4.35
N THR A 63 5.38 -8.27 3.82
CA THR A 63 4.56 -7.11 3.43
C THR A 63 3.83 -6.60 4.67
N MET A 64 3.89 -5.30 4.91
CA MET A 64 3.37 -4.66 6.11
C MET A 64 2.50 -3.45 5.76
N PHE A 65 1.47 -3.23 6.57
CA PHE A 65 0.68 -2.01 6.60
C PHE A 65 0.55 -1.57 8.05
N THR A 66 0.93 -0.34 8.35
CA THR A 66 0.92 0.21 9.71
C THR A 66 0.43 1.65 9.67
N GLY A 67 -0.14 2.12 10.78
CA GLY A 67 -0.59 3.49 10.96
C GLY A 67 -0.71 3.82 12.45
N HIS A 68 -0.58 5.09 12.78
CA HIS A 68 -0.78 5.59 14.14
C HIS A 68 -1.32 7.03 14.10
N LEU A 69 -2.00 7.43 15.17
CA LEU A 69 -2.46 8.81 15.36
C LEU A 69 -1.25 9.72 15.63
N VAL A 70 -1.03 10.71 14.77
CA VAL A 70 0.07 11.68 14.94
C VAL A 70 -0.35 12.81 15.88
N THR A 71 -1.53 13.37 15.65
CA THR A 71 -2.17 14.40 16.48
C THR A 71 -3.68 14.23 16.40
N ALA A 72 -4.38 14.55 17.48
CA ALA A 72 -5.84 14.68 17.49
C ALA A 72 -6.21 16.16 17.30
N ASP A 73 -7.31 16.40 16.59
CA ASP A 73 -7.94 17.71 16.45
C ASP A 73 -9.07 17.89 17.47
#